data_AF-A0AA91TIP0-F1
#
_entry.id   AF-A0AA91TIP0-F1
#
_cell.length_a   1.000
_cell.length_b   1.000
_cell.length_c   1.000
_cell.angle_alpha   90.00
_cell.angle_beta   90.00
_cell.angle_gamma   90.00
#
_symmetry.space_group_name_H-M   'P 1'
#
loop_
_entity.id
_entity.type
_entity.pdbx_description
1 polymer ?
#
loop_
_entity_poly.entity_id
_entity_poly.type
_entity_poly.pdbx_seq_one_letter_code
_entity_poly.pdbx_strand_id
1 'polypeptide(L)'
;MFFLLIASFMMLVTMAQSSDAFYGGPYIMKQQVEVPASCAKVVVMSNPLMSGGSVKLKNLETGVICTLYGSVTYVDKWYFIVPNGSYEVVEITSNYVAHINAQGIGVGSIVKFSHASGGYVLFEPK
;
A
#
# COMPACT_ATOMS: atom_id res chain seq x y z
N MET A 1 55.73 14.67 4.84
CA MET A 1 54.52 15.04 4.07
C MET A 1 54.05 13.77 3.38
N PHE A 2 53.00 13.12 3.88
CA PHE A 2 51.58 13.31 3.47
C PHE A 2 51.39 13.09 1.96
N PHE A 3 50.51 12.24 1.44
CA PHE A 3 49.67 11.15 1.94
C PHE A 3 49.20 10.36 0.69
N LEU A 4 48.60 9.22 0.93
CA LEU A 4 48.19 8.14 0.03
C LEU A 4 46.83 8.43 -0.68
N LEU A 5 46.39 7.49 -1.54
CA LEU A 5 45.04 7.21 -2.09
C LEU A 5 44.64 7.82 -3.46
N ILE A 6 44.44 7.02 -4.53
CA ILE A 6 43.38 6.02 -4.89
C ILE A 6 42.40 6.61 -5.92
N ALA A 7 42.23 5.85 -7.02
CA ALA A 7 41.33 6.08 -8.14
C ALA A 7 39.85 6.09 -7.74
N SER A 8 39.02 6.85 -8.48
CA SER A 8 37.64 6.44 -8.71
C SER A 8 37.10 6.99 -10.03
N PHE A 9 36.63 6.05 -10.84
CA PHE A 9 36.03 6.19 -12.15
C PHE A 9 34.57 6.59 -11.93
N MET A 10 34.20 7.85 -12.17
CA MET A 10 32.83 8.30 -11.93
C MET A 10 31.95 7.97 -13.14
N MET A 11 31.33 6.79 -13.10
CA MET A 11 30.30 6.37 -14.05
C MET A 11 29.03 7.17 -13.75
N LEU A 12 28.71 8.11 -14.64
CA LEU A 12 27.48 8.90 -14.56
C LEU A 12 26.30 8.01 -15.00
N VAL A 13 25.64 7.38 -14.04
CA VAL A 13 24.37 6.68 -14.30
C VAL A 13 23.28 7.73 -14.36
N THR A 14 22.93 8.19 -15.56
CA THR A 14 21.70 8.93 -15.79
C THR A 14 20.53 7.96 -15.67
N MET A 15 19.90 7.92 -14.50
CA MET A 15 18.56 7.38 -14.35
C MET A 15 17.60 8.30 -15.12
N ALA A 16 17.33 7.97 -16.37
CA ALA A 16 16.16 8.50 -17.06
C ALA A 16 14.94 7.93 -16.34
N GLN A 17 14.35 8.70 -15.44
CA GLN A 17 13.02 8.43 -14.90
C GLN A 17 12.04 8.44 -16.07
N SER A 18 11.74 7.27 -16.62
CA SER A 18 10.56 7.08 -17.46
C SER A 18 9.34 7.37 -16.62
N SER A 19 8.54 8.32 -17.08
CA SER A 19 7.18 8.67 -16.68
C SER A 19 6.46 7.57 -15.88
N ASP A 20 6.36 7.77 -14.57
CA ASP A 20 5.18 7.47 -13.76
C ASP A 20 5.44 7.98 -12.33
N ALA A 21 5.65 9.30 -12.23
CA ALA A 21 5.57 10.00 -10.96
C ALA A 21 4.09 10.11 -10.54
N PHE A 22 3.45 8.99 -10.24
CA PHE A 22 2.14 9.00 -9.60
C PHE A 22 2.36 9.08 -8.08
N TYR A 23 2.78 10.25 -7.60
CA TYR A 23 2.88 10.58 -6.18
C TYR A 23 1.64 11.39 -5.71
N GLY A 24 0.45 10.79 -5.69
CA GLY A 24 -0.69 11.28 -4.91
C GLY A 24 -1.46 10.17 -4.15
N GLY A 25 -1.33 10.12 -2.82
CA GLY A 25 -2.11 9.22 -1.95
C GLY A 25 -1.68 7.74 -1.98
N PRO A 26 -2.34 6.82 -1.26
CA PRO A 26 -1.97 5.39 -1.26
C PRO A 26 -1.89 4.87 -2.70
N TYR A 27 -0.69 4.53 -3.15
CA TYR A 27 -0.43 4.31 -4.58
C TYR A 27 -1.06 3.00 -5.05
N ILE A 28 -2.13 3.10 -5.84
CA ILE A 28 -2.74 1.93 -6.47
C ILE A 28 -1.81 1.45 -7.58
N MET A 29 -1.28 0.24 -7.44
CA MET A 29 -0.36 -0.37 -8.39
C MET A 29 -0.87 -1.75 -8.82
N LYS A 30 -0.88 -1.99 -10.13
CA LYS A 30 -1.21 -3.31 -10.70
C LYS A 30 -0.03 -4.28 -10.63
N GLN A 31 1.16 -3.77 -10.35
CA GLN A 31 2.42 -4.53 -10.38
C GLN A 31 3.19 -4.32 -9.08
N GLN A 32 4.05 -5.28 -8.75
CA GLN A 32 4.94 -5.18 -7.61
C GLN A 32 6.06 -4.18 -7.90
N VAL A 33 6.26 -3.23 -6.98
CA VAL A 33 7.36 -2.26 -7.02
C VAL A 33 8.13 -2.27 -5.69
N GLU A 34 9.27 -1.57 -5.68
CA GLU A 34 10.04 -1.33 -4.45
C GLU A 34 9.26 -0.43 -3.47
N VAL A 35 9.35 -0.76 -2.18
CA VAL A 35 8.57 -0.11 -1.12
C VAL A 35 9.53 0.70 -0.25
N PRO A 36 9.33 2.02 -0.10
CA PRO A 36 10.16 2.83 0.79
C PRO A 36 10.09 2.34 2.24
N ALA A 37 11.18 2.47 3.00
CA ALA A 37 11.24 2.02 4.39
C ALA A 37 10.18 2.66 5.32
N SER A 38 9.74 3.88 5.00
CA SER A 38 8.67 4.61 5.72
C SER A 38 7.26 4.14 5.37
N CYS A 39 7.12 3.17 4.46
CA CYS A 39 5.85 2.67 3.96
C CYS A 39 5.74 1.15 4.11
N ALA A 40 4.50 0.69 4.06
CA ALA A 40 4.12 -0.70 4.03
C ALA A 40 3.48 -1.03 2.68
N LYS A 41 3.74 -2.24 2.21
CA LYS A 41 3.03 -2.82 1.07
C LYS A 41 1.75 -3.49 1.55
N VAL A 42 0.61 -3.03 1.06
CA VAL A 42 -0.69 -3.64 1.31
C VAL A 42 -1.17 -4.33 0.04
N VAL A 43 -1.40 -5.64 0.12
CA VAL A 43 -1.87 -6.44 -1.00
C VAL A 43 -3.37 -6.64 -0.87
N VAL A 44 -4.13 -6.24 -1.89
CA VAL A 44 -5.58 -6.44 -1.95
C VAL A 44 -5.88 -7.53 -2.98
N MET A 45 -6.68 -8.53 -2.62
CA MET A 45 -7.12 -9.52 -3.61
C MET A 45 -8.11 -8.95 -4.61
N SER A 46 -8.09 -9.51 -5.81
CA SER A 46 -8.99 -9.18 -6.90
C SER A 46 -9.65 -10.43 -7.43
N ASN A 47 -10.98 -10.47 -7.35
CA ASN A 47 -11.83 -11.44 -8.01
C ASN A 47 -13.23 -10.81 -8.23
N PRO A 48 -14.10 -11.42 -9.06
CA PRO A 48 -15.43 -10.88 -9.35
C PRO A 48 -16.32 -10.63 -8.13
N LEU A 49 -16.17 -11.41 -7.05
CA LEU A 49 -16.96 -11.26 -5.83
C LEU A 49 -16.52 -10.04 -5.01
N MET A 50 -15.30 -9.56 -5.20
CA MET A 50 -14.71 -8.42 -4.47
C MET A 50 -14.97 -7.06 -5.15
N SER A 51 -15.68 -7.06 -6.28
CA SER A 51 -15.94 -5.86 -7.09
C SER A 51 -16.63 -4.75 -6.32
N GLY A 52 -16.04 -3.56 -6.26
CA GLY A 52 -16.64 -2.44 -5.55
C GLY A 52 -16.57 -2.55 -4.01
N GLY A 53 -15.95 -3.59 -3.48
CA GLY A 53 -15.50 -3.63 -2.10
C GLY A 53 -14.50 -2.51 -1.85
N SER A 54 -14.67 -1.76 -0.78
CA SER A 54 -13.71 -0.73 -0.38
C SER A 54 -13.67 -0.59 1.13
N VAL A 55 -12.51 -0.17 1.64
CA VAL A 55 -12.32 0.22 3.04
C VAL A 55 -11.60 1.57 3.09
N LYS A 56 -12.16 2.50 3.85
CA LYS A 56 -11.50 3.77 4.18
C LYS A 56 -10.81 3.66 5.52
N LEU A 57 -9.57 4.10 5.56
CA LEU A 57 -8.68 4.02 6.70
C LEU A 57 -8.14 5.42 7.00
N LYS A 58 -8.31 5.89 8.23
CA LYS A 58 -7.78 7.18 8.68
C LYS A 58 -6.51 6.95 9.48
N ASN A 59 -5.39 7.51 9.03
CA ASN A 59 -4.14 7.48 9.79
C ASN A 59 -4.33 8.25 11.11
N LEU A 60 -4.05 7.60 12.24
CA LEU A 60 -4.27 8.19 13.57
C LEU A 60 -3.30 9.33 13.91
N GLU A 61 -2.11 9.34 13.29
CA GLU A 61 -1.09 10.35 13.52
C GLU A 61 -1.30 11.57 12.64
N THR A 62 -1.55 11.36 11.34
CA THR A 62 -1.62 12.45 10.35
C THR A 62 -3.05 12.87 10.01
N GLY A 63 -4.05 12.07 10.37
CA GLY A 63 -5.46 12.28 9.99
C GLY A 63 -5.76 12.02 8.51
N VAL A 64 -4.75 11.67 7.70
CA VAL A 64 -4.92 11.40 6.26
C VAL A 64 -5.79 10.16 6.07
N ILE A 65 -6.76 10.26 5.17
CA ILE A 65 -7.64 9.15 4.79
C ILE A 65 -7.08 8.48 3.52
N CYS A 66 -6.86 7.17 3.60
CA CYS A 66 -6.61 6.32 2.45
C CYS A 66 -7.81 5.41 2.18
N THR A 67 -8.05 5.09 0.91
CA THR A 67 -9.07 4.10 0.53
C THR A 67 -8.40 2.95 -0.19
N LEU A 68 -8.66 1.73 0.28
CA LEU A 68 -8.23 0.50 -0.38
C LEU A 68 -9.43 -0.09 -1.12
N TYR A 69 -9.24 -0.38 -2.41
CA TYR A 69 -10.30 -0.86 -3.28
C TYR A 69 -10.06 -2.31 -3.69
N GLY A 70 -11.10 -3.12 -3.58
CA GLY A 70 -11.20 -4.38 -4.32
C GLY A 70 -11.33 -4.09 -5.81
N SER A 71 -10.95 -5.05 -6.63
CA SER A 71 -10.91 -4.88 -8.09
C SER A 71 -11.40 -6.14 -8.81
N VAL A 72 -11.72 -5.97 -10.09
CA VAL A 72 -12.26 -6.98 -11.02
C VAL A 72 -11.48 -7.07 -12.31
N THR A 73 -10.16 -7.00 -12.20
CA THR A 73 -9.28 -7.20 -13.37
C THR A 73 -8.81 -8.64 -13.50
N TYR A 74 -8.28 -9.00 -14.67
CA TYR A 74 -7.51 -10.23 -14.91
C TYR A 74 -6.20 -10.35 -14.08
N VAL A 75 -6.02 -9.47 -13.10
CA VAL A 75 -4.87 -9.46 -12.19
C VAL A 75 -5.42 -9.81 -10.82
N ASP A 76 -4.93 -10.91 -10.24
CA ASP A 76 -5.46 -11.49 -9.01
C ASP A 76 -5.15 -10.66 -7.76
N LYS A 77 -4.22 -9.70 -7.87
CA LYS A 77 -3.72 -8.89 -6.75
C LYS A 77 -3.49 -7.45 -7.17
N TRP A 78 -3.81 -6.54 -6.27
CA TRP A 78 -3.47 -5.13 -6.34
C TRP A 78 -2.53 -4.79 -5.20
N TYR A 79 -1.57 -3.91 -5.50
CA TYR A 79 -0.56 -3.49 -4.57
C TYR A 79 -0.82 -2.04 -4.22
N PHE A 80 -0.84 -1.75 -2.93
CA PHE A 80 -0.98 -0.42 -2.38
C PHE A 80 0.27 -0.13 -1.55
N ILE A 81 0.78 1.09 -1.66
CA ILE A 81 1.81 1.58 -0.74
C ILE A 81 1.14 2.55 0.22
N VAL A 82 1.20 2.23 1.51
CA VAL A 82 0.56 3.00 2.57
C VAL A 82 1.65 3.41 3.57
N PRO A 83 1.69 4.66 4.06
CA PRO A 83 2.64 5.05 5.10
C PRO A 83 2.56 4.12 6.32
N ASN A 84 3.69 3.82 6.94
CA ASN A 84 3.70 3.06 8.19
C ASN A 84 2.84 3.79 9.24
N GLY A 85 2.13 3.03 10.08
CA GLY A 85 1.34 3.63 11.16
C GLY A 85 0.13 2.81 11.56
N SER A 86 -0.64 3.40 12.49
CA SER A 86 -1.93 2.88 12.95
C SER A 86 -3.06 3.64 12.28
N TYR A 87 -4.08 2.91 11.84
CA TYR A 87 -5.20 3.43 11.08
C TYR A 87 -6.52 2.98 11.72
N GLU A 88 -7.47 3.90 11.81
CA GLU A 88 -8.86 3.60 12.15
C GLU A 88 -9.66 3.28 10.90
N VAL A 89 -10.44 2.20 10.93
CA VAL A 89 -11.42 1.88 9.90
C VAL A 89 -12.61 2.82 10.02
N VAL A 90 -12.78 3.73 9.07
CA VAL A 90 -13.86 4.73 9.12
C VAL A 90 -15.07 4.34 8.28
N GLU A 91 -14.87 3.51 7.25
CA GLU A 91 -15.94 3.09 6.36
C GLU A 91 -15.58 1.76 5.70
N ILE A 92 -16.57 0.88 5.55
CA ILE A 92 -16.51 -0.32 4.71
C ILE A 92 -17.75 -0.26 3.82
N THR A 93 -17.59 -0.53 2.52
CA THR A 93 -18.74 -0.60 1.59
C THR A 93 -19.84 -1.51 2.16
N SER A 94 -21.10 -1.05 2.15
CA SER A 94 -22.21 -1.66 2.90
C SER A 94 -22.37 -3.16 2.71
N ASN A 95 -22.14 -3.68 1.50
CA ASN A 95 -22.36 -5.08 1.13
C ASN A 95 -21.12 -5.96 1.31
N TYR A 96 -20.11 -5.46 2.03
CA TYR A 96 -18.84 -6.14 2.22
C TYR A 96 -18.45 -6.23 3.69
N VAL A 97 -17.85 -7.36 4.05
CA VAL A 97 -16.94 -7.50 5.18
C VAL A 97 -15.52 -7.33 4.63
N ALA A 98 -14.71 -6.54 5.31
CA ALA A 98 -13.29 -6.45 5.01
C ALA A 98 -12.51 -7.30 6.02
N HIS A 99 -11.50 -8.00 5.53
CA HIS A 99 -10.51 -8.66 6.38
C HIS A 99 -9.16 -8.02 6.17
N ILE A 100 -8.50 -7.65 7.25
CA ILE A 100 -7.13 -7.13 7.21
C ILE A 100 -6.24 -8.09 8.00
N ASN A 101 -5.18 -8.59 7.35
CA ASN A 101 -4.26 -9.57 7.92
C ASN A 101 -4.99 -10.81 8.50
N ALA A 102 -5.96 -11.33 7.74
CA ALA A 102 -6.82 -12.48 8.09
C ALA A 102 -7.76 -12.26 9.29
N GLN A 103 -7.95 -11.01 9.73
CA GLN A 103 -8.92 -10.67 10.76
C GLN A 103 -10.06 -9.85 10.17
N GLY A 104 -11.31 -10.25 10.44
CA GLY A 104 -12.48 -9.47 10.09
C GLY A 104 -12.49 -8.16 10.87
N ILE A 105 -12.69 -7.05 10.15
CA ILE A 105 -12.70 -5.70 10.72
C ILE A 105 -14.08 -5.06 10.62
N GLY A 106 -14.41 -4.21 11.59
CA GLY A 106 -15.56 -3.32 11.57
C GLY A 106 -15.15 -1.85 11.60
N VAL A 107 -16.10 -0.95 11.35
CA VAL A 107 -15.91 0.49 11.57
C VAL A 107 -15.50 0.73 13.03
N GLY A 108 -14.48 1.57 13.24
CA GLY A 108 -13.84 1.82 14.53
C GLY A 108 -12.68 0.87 14.88
N SER A 109 -12.43 -0.18 14.09
CA SER A 109 -11.29 -1.08 14.31
C SER A 109 -9.97 -0.36 14.05
N ILE A 110 -8.93 -0.68 14.83
CA ILE A 110 -7.57 -0.17 14.59
C ILE A 110 -6.73 -1.24 13.91
N VAL A 111 -6.10 -0.89 12.78
CA VAL A 111 -5.16 -1.74 12.05
C VAL A 111 -3.80 -1.08 11.95
N LYS A 112 -2.74 -1.88 11.88
CA LYS A 112 -1.36 -1.40 11.83
C LYS A 112 -0.67 -1.90 10.57
N PHE A 113 -0.02 -0.98 9.86
CA PHE A 113 0.83 -1.31 8.72
C PHE A 113 2.28 -0.92 9.02
N SER A 114 3.21 -1.83 8.70
CA SER A 114 4.66 -1.56 8.79
C SER A 114 5.41 -2.29 7.69
N HIS A 115 6.57 -1.78 7.27
CA HIS A 115 7.39 -2.35 6.19
C HIS A 115 7.62 -3.87 6.31
N ALA A 116 7.94 -4.38 7.51
CA ALA A 116 8.23 -5.80 7.74
C ALA A 116 6.98 -6.69 7.79
N SER A 117 5.82 -6.13 8.16
CA SER A 117 4.56 -6.88 8.29
C SER A 117 3.66 -6.75 7.07
N GLY A 118 3.88 -5.74 6.23
CA GLY A 118 2.98 -5.37 5.14
C GLY A 118 1.53 -5.26 5.62
N GLY A 119 0.61 -5.46 4.67
CA GLY A 119 -0.79 -5.72 4.96
C GLY A 119 -1.40 -6.59 3.87
N TYR A 120 -2.46 -7.31 4.21
CA TYR A 120 -3.31 -7.99 3.24
C TYR A 120 -4.75 -7.58 3.47
N VAL A 121 -5.50 -7.33 2.39
CA VAL A 121 -6.92 -7.03 2.44
C VAL A 121 -7.70 -7.97 1.53
N LEU A 122 -8.78 -8.51 2.08
CA LEU A 122 -9.78 -9.31 1.38
C LEU A 122 -11.14 -8.65 1.58
N PHE A 123 -11.98 -8.69 0.56
CA PHE A 123 -13.39 -8.33 0.69
C PHE A 123 -14.24 -9.59 0.54
N GLU A 124 -15.16 -9.80 1.46
CA GLU A 124 -16.15 -10.87 1.41
C GLU A 124 -17.54 -10.24 1.30
N PRO A 125 -18.36 -10.61 0.31
CA PRO A 125 -19.76 -10.19 0.26
C PRO A 125 -20.50 -10.57 1.54
N LYS A 126 -21.38 -9.70 2.02
CA LYS A 126 -22.31 -9.99 3.11
C LYS A 126 -23.50 -10.80 2.65
#